data_AF-A0A0K0XGY1-F1
#
_entry.id   AF-A0A0K0XGY1-F1
#
_cell.length_a   1.000
_cell.length_b   1.000
_cell.length_c   1.000
_cell.angle_alpha   90.00
_cell.angle_beta   90.00
_cell.angle_gamma   90.00
#
_symmetry.space_group_name_H-M   'P 1'
#
loop_
_entity.id
_entity.type
_entity.pdbx_description
1 polymer ?
#
loop_
_entity_poly.entity_id
_entity_poly.type
_entity_poly.pdbx_seq_one_letter_code
_entity_poly.pdbx_strand_id
1 'polypeptide(L)'
;MVAGGLATTAPVAFAQAPDVEQCPPQAGQVIDIIAGDIDCVTASQFAAQYNPSGEKYQQIGPFTCYSGTAASAPLLFQCVSDAEGGTEFGVYPA
;
A
#
# COMPACT_ATOMS: atom_id res chain seq x y z
N MET A 1 24.86 -16.43 -47.75
CA MET A 1 24.52 -14.99 -47.70
C MET A 1 23.29 -14.89 -46.78
N VAL A 2 23.49 -14.53 -45.50
CA VAL A 2 22.99 -13.29 -44.81
C VAL A 2 21.44 -13.23 -44.79
N ALA A 3 20.65 -13.02 -43.73
CA ALA A 3 20.71 -12.65 -42.29
C ALA A 3 19.35 -13.13 -41.70
N GLY A 4 19.13 -13.43 -40.41
CA GLY A 4 19.36 -12.62 -39.22
C GLY A 4 18.05 -11.94 -38.77
N GLY A 5 17.56 -12.30 -37.57
CA GLY A 5 16.61 -11.52 -36.77
C GLY A 5 15.12 -11.63 -37.16
N LEU A 6 14.14 -11.56 -36.27
CA LEU A 6 14.11 -11.19 -34.85
C LEU A 6 12.95 -11.98 -34.23
N ALA A 7 13.21 -12.77 -33.21
CA ALA A 7 12.15 -13.17 -32.29
C ALA A 7 11.63 -11.88 -31.66
N THR A 8 10.39 -11.51 -31.95
CA THR A 8 9.68 -10.45 -31.24
C THR A 8 9.48 -10.91 -29.80
N THR A 9 10.49 -10.72 -28.95
CA THR A 9 10.30 -10.72 -27.50
C THR A 9 9.44 -9.51 -27.21
N ALA A 10 8.12 -9.74 -27.08
CA ALA A 10 7.23 -8.76 -26.49
C ALA A 10 7.90 -8.23 -25.21
N PRO A 11 7.88 -6.93 -24.94
CA PRO A 11 8.38 -6.44 -23.67
C PRO A 11 7.52 -7.13 -22.62
N VAL A 12 8.14 -8.05 -21.88
CA VAL A 12 7.68 -8.38 -20.53
C VAL A 12 7.74 -7.05 -19.81
N ALA A 13 6.61 -6.35 -19.79
CA ALA A 13 6.37 -5.32 -18.83
C ALA A 13 6.43 -6.05 -17.49
N PHE A 14 7.62 -6.04 -16.87
CA PHE A 14 7.69 -6.18 -15.44
C PHE A 14 6.72 -5.12 -14.94
N ALA A 15 5.56 -5.55 -14.44
CA ALA A 15 4.75 -4.70 -13.59
C ALA A 15 5.76 -4.17 -12.57
N GLN A 16 6.03 -2.86 -12.66
CA GLN A 16 6.91 -2.18 -11.73
C GLN A 16 6.36 -2.60 -10.38
N ALA A 17 7.17 -3.32 -9.58
CA ALA A 17 6.76 -3.57 -8.21
C ALA A 17 6.34 -2.18 -7.71
N PRO A 18 5.10 -1.99 -7.20
CA PRO A 18 4.75 -0.70 -6.62
C PRO A 18 5.95 -0.33 -5.74
N ASP A 19 6.51 0.85 -5.94
CA ASP A 19 7.63 1.32 -5.13
C ASP A 19 7.09 1.45 -3.72
N VAL A 20 7.01 0.31 -3.01
CA VAL A 20 6.40 0.21 -1.70
C VAL A 20 7.41 0.83 -0.77
N GLU A 21 7.15 2.05 -0.35
CA GLU A 21 8.00 2.73 0.60
C GLU A 21 7.64 2.26 2.00
N GLN A 22 8.50 1.42 2.57
CA GLN A 22 8.35 0.91 3.91
C GLN A 22 8.83 1.93 4.93
N CYS A 23 7.92 2.34 5.80
CA CYS A 23 8.19 3.27 6.89
C CYS A 23 8.92 2.58 8.05
N PRO A 24 9.73 3.34 8.82
CA PRO A 24 10.32 2.82 10.05
C PRO A 24 9.21 2.36 11.01
N PRO A 25 9.36 1.20 11.68
CA PRO A 25 8.34 0.70 12.58
C PRO A 25 8.07 1.67 13.73
N GLN A 26 6.79 1.95 13.99
CA GLN A 26 6.33 2.81 15.07
C GLN A 26 5.25 2.09 15.88
N ALA A 27 5.33 2.17 17.21
CA ALA A 27 4.34 1.58 18.12
C ALA A 27 4.04 0.08 17.88
N GLY A 28 5.02 -0.69 17.41
CA GLY A 28 4.86 -2.13 17.11
C GLY A 28 4.15 -2.40 15.78
N GLN A 29 4.05 -1.41 14.90
CA GLN A 29 3.47 -1.52 13.57
C GLN A 29 4.46 -1.03 12.50
N VAL A 30 4.40 -1.63 11.33
CA VAL A 30 5.09 -1.19 10.11
C VAL A 30 4.03 -0.67 9.14
N ILE A 31 4.33 0.43 8.47
CA ILE A 31 3.46 1.01 7.45
C ILE A 31 4.18 0.92 6.12
N ASP A 32 3.50 0.36 5.14
CA ASP A 32 3.97 0.25 3.77
C ASP A 32 3.12 1.19 2.91
N ILE A 33 3.75 2.20 2.30
CA ILE A 33 3.10 3.10 1.37
C ILE A 33 3.10 2.43 0.01
N ILE A 34 1.93 2.02 -0.46
CA ILE A 34 1.76 1.21 -1.68
C ILE A 34 1.58 2.11 -2.90
N ALA A 35 0.92 3.25 -2.71
CA ALA A 35 0.70 4.23 -3.77
C ALA A 35 0.56 5.65 -3.21
N GLY A 36 0.83 6.64 -4.06
CA GLY A 36 0.75 8.06 -3.73
C GLY A 36 1.97 8.60 -3.00
N ASP A 37 1.95 9.91 -2.79
CA ASP A 37 3.01 10.66 -2.11
C ASP A 37 2.48 11.04 -0.72
N ILE A 38 2.74 10.19 0.27
CA ILE A 38 2.39 10.44 1.67
C ILE A 38 3.59 10.17 2.55
N ASP A 39 3.90 11.11 3.44
CA ASP A 39 4.95 10.89 4.41
C ASP A 39 4.55 9.83 5.44
N CYS A 40 5.52 9.00 5.86
CA CYS A 40 5.36 8.03 6.93
C CYS A 40 4.75 8.60 8.22
N VAL A 41 5.09 9.85 8.56
CA VAL A 41 4.56 10.55 9.73
C VAL A 41 3.08 10.85 9.60
N THR A 42 2.64 11.21 8.39
CA THR A 42 1.24 11.49 8.08
C THR A 42 0.45 10.19 8.05
N ALA A 43 0.97 9.16 7.37
CA ALA A 43 0.37 7.83 7.33
C ALA A 43 0.18 7.24 8.75
N SER A 44 1.18 7.37 9.64
CA SER A 44 1.07 6.88 11.01
C SER A 44 0.05 7.64 11.86
N GLN A 45 -0.13 8.95 11.64
CA GLN A 45 -1.18 9.72 12.31
C GLN A 45 -2.59 9.28 11.89
N PHE A 46 -2.80 8.93 10.61
CA PHE A 46 -4.09 8.38 10.16
C PHE A 46 -4.28 6.95 10.66
N ALA A 47 -3.23 6.12 10.60
CA ALA A 47 -3.24 4.76 11.13
C ALA A 47 -3.60 4.71 12.63
N ALA A 48 -3.08 5.65 13.43
CA ALA A 48 -3.35 5.72 14.87
C ALA A 48 -4.82 6.06 15.21
N GLN A 49 -5.58 6.63 14.28
CA GLN A 49 -7.00 6.92 14.47
C GLN A 49 -7.90 5.71 14.20
N TYR A 50 -7.37 4.67 13.54
CA TYR A 50 -8.15 3.48 13.19
C TYR A 50 -8.46 2.65 14.43
N ASN A 51 -9.73 2.32 14.64
CA ASN A 51 -10.15 1.47 15.75
C ASN A 51 -10.26 0.00 15.31
N PRO A 52 -9.33 -0.90 15.69
CA PRO A 52 -9.38 -2.30 15.26
C PRO A 52 -10.55 -3.10 15.84
N SER A 53 -11.21 -2.61 16.89
CA SER A 53 -12.43 -3.21 17.45
C SER A 53 -13.72 -2.55 16.95
N GLY A 54 -13.59 -1.56 16.06
CA GLY A 54 -14.72 -0.81 15.48
C GLY A 54 -15.28 -1.46 14.22
N GLU A 55 -15.78 -0.63 13.32
CA GLU A 55 -16.31 -1.08 12.03
C GLU A 55 -15.20 -1.58 11.11
N LYS A 56 -15.55 -2.52 10.22
CA LYS A 56 -14.59 -3.03 9.23
C LYS A 56 -14.13 -1.99 8.20
N TYR A 57 -14.96 -0.96 8.03
CA TYR A 57 -14.78 0.17 7.15
C TYR A 57 -14.83 1.41 8.03
N GLN A 58 -13.74 2.18 8.08
CA GLN A 58 -13.70 3.42 8.83
C GLN A 58 -13.17 4.52 7.94
N GLN A 59 -13.91 5.61 7.81
CA GLN A 59 -13.45 6.79 7.11
C GLN A 59 -12.69 7.68 8.09
N ILE A 60 -11.42 7.89 7.82
CA ILE A 60 -10.50 8.67 8.65
C ILE A 60 -9.95 9.81 7.79
N GLY A 61 -10.55 10.99 7.94
CA GLY A 61 -10.23 12.13 7.10
C GLY A 61 -10.46 11.82 5.61
N PRO A 62 -9.45 11.98 4.74
CA PRO A 62 -9.57 11.66 3.31
C PRO A 62 -9.39 10.16 2.99
N PHE A 63 -9.01 9.35 3.98
CA PHE A 63 -8.76 7.93 3.80
C PHE A 63 -9.98 7.08 4.19
N THR A 64 -10.21 6.03 3.44
CA THR A 64 -11.09 4.93 3.81
C THR A 64 -10.22 3.74 4.20
N CYS A 65 -10.28 3.37 5.48
CA CYS A 65 -9.51 2.27 6.05
C CYS A 65 -10.35 1.00 6.15
N TYR A 66 -9.74 -0.10 5.73
CA TYR A 66 -10.26 -1.45 5.63
C TYR A 66 -9.52 -2.34 6.60
N SER A 67 -10.24 -3.07 7.45
CA SER A 67 -9.59 -4.11 8.26
C SER A 67 -8.97 -5.17 7.36
N GLY A 68 -7.77 -5.61 7.73
CA GLY A 68 -7.19 -6.80 7.17
C GLY A 68 -8.10 -7.99 7.44
N THR A 69 -8.14 -8.90 6.49
CA THR A 69 -8.84 -10.18 6.64
C THR A 69 -7.82 -11.26 6.99
N ALA A 70 -8.29 -12.40 7.50
CA ALA A 70 -7.41 -13.55 7.74
C ALA A 70 -6.67 -14.03 6.47
N ALA A 71 -7.22 -13.75 5.28
CA ALA A 71 -6.59 -14.08 4.01
C ALA A 71 -5.46 -13.10 3.62
N SER A 72 -5.45 -11.89 4.16
CA SER A 72 -4.45 -10.85 3.90
C SER A 72 -3.42 -10.73 5.02
N ALA A 73 -3.41 -11.66 5.99
CA ALA A 73 -2.41 -11.69 7.04
C ALA A 73 -0.98 -11.66 6.42
N PRO A 74 -0.05 -10.86 6.96
CA PRO A 74 -0.10 -10.18 8.26
C PRO A 74 -0.74 -8.77 8.25
N LEU A 75 -1.42 -8.33 7.20
CA LEU A 75 -2.07 -7.01 7.15
C LEU A 75 -3.08 -6.83 8.29
N LEU A 76 -2.88 -5.79 9.11
CA LEU A 76 -3.81 -5.39 10.18
C LEU A 76 -4.99 -4.60 9.59
N PHE A 77 -4.67 -3.60 8.78
CA PHE A 77 -5.64 -2.81 8.03
C PHE A 77 -4.92 -2.05 6.91
N GLN A 78 -5.69 -1.59 5.92
CA GLN A 78 -5.19 -0.83 4.77
C GLN A 78 -6.06 0.39 4.57
N CYS A 79 -5.44 1.53 4.30
CA CYS A 79 -6.13 2.79 4.05
C CYS A 79 -5.89 3.25 2.62
N VAL A 80 -6.97 3.59 1.92
CA VAL A 80 -6.94 4.14 0.56
C VAL A 80 -7.60 5.49 0.52
N SER A 81 -7.15 6.38 -0.35
CA SER A 81 -7.81 7.63 -0.68
C SER A 81 -8.03 7.71 -2.18
N ASP A 82 -9.21 8.20 -2.56
CA ASP A 82 -9.59 8.40 -3.97
C ASP A 82 -9.19 9.80 -4.48
N ALA A 83 -8.30 10.50 -3.77
CA ALA A 83 -7.80 11.81 -4.19
C ALA A 83 -7.01 11.68 -5.50
N GLU A 84 -6.92 12.75 -6.30
CA GLU A 84 -6.11 12.77 -7.53
C GLU A 84 -4.66 12.35 -7.22
N GLY A 85 -4.26 11.15 -7.64
CA GLY A 85 -2.97 10.54 -7.27
C GLY A 85 -3.05 9.30 -6.38
N GLY A 86 -4.24 8.91 -5.92
CA GLY A 86 -4.55 7.61 -5.28
C GLY A 86 -3.56 7.20 -4.20
N THR A 87 -3.67 7.77 -2.99
CA THR A 87 -2.77 7.38 -1.91
C THR A 87 -3.27 6.13 -1.19
N GLU A 88 -2.41 5.14 -1.06
CA GLU A 88 -2.70 3.85 -0.42
C GLU A 88 -1.56 3.45 0.49
N PHE A 89 -1.89 3.03 1.71
CA PHE A 89 -0.91 2.46 2.64
C PHE A 89 -1.50 1.27 3.41
N GLY A 90 -0.67 0.25 3.60
CA GLY A 90 -0.96 -0.93 4.40
C GLY A 90 -0.28 -0.84 5.77
N VAL A 91 -0.94 -1.34 6.81
CA VAL A 91 -0.40 -1.40 8.17
C VAL A 91 -0.26 -2.86 8.60
N TYR A 92 0.92 -3.20 9.08
CA TYR A 92 1.36 -4.55 9.44
C TYR A 92 1.90 -4.56 10.87
N PRO A 93 1.92 -5.71 11.57
CA PRO A 93 2.67 -5.86 12.81
C PRO A 93 4.18 -5.77 12.53
N ALA A 94 4.92 -5.09 13.41
CA ALA A 94 6.39 -5.00 13.36
C ALA A 94 7.09 -6.27 13.86
#